data_AF-A0A1H6F090-F1
#
_entry.id   AF-A0A1H6F090-F1
#
_cell.length_a   1.000
_cell.length_b   1.000
_cell.length_c   1.000
_cell.angle_alpha   90.00
_cell.angle_beta   90.00
_cell.angle_gamma   90.00
#
_symmetry.space_group_name_H-M   'P 1'
#
loop_
_entity.id
_entity.type
_entity.pdbx_description
1 polymer ?
#
loop_
_entity_poly.entity_id
_entity_poly.type
_entity_poly.pdbx_seq_one_letter_code
_entity_poly.pdbx_strand_id
1 'polypeptide(L)'
;MIAFARGDDGLTVHVRGPETRGTSLTCPEGWEFFGVEFRLGAYLPLYPPTGLTDLRDALLPTLPGGRILLDNRDWEMPTEQNIDVFVDRLVRAGLLYFDPLVDEIRHGERPRAMSERIAQIRFRRAVGISHRKLASIEQARHAAQLLRAGRSIADVVTAGGYYDQSQLARAMRWATGHTPGELRSGIPFLAL
;
A
#
# COMPACT_ATOMS: atom_id res chain seq x y z
N MET A 1 -1.94 -4.83 -1.93
CA MET A 1 -3.30 -4.51 -2.45
C MET A 1 -3.60 -5.41 -3.63
N ILE A 2 -4.86 -5.78 -3.83
CA ILE A 2 -5.32 -6.29 -5.14
C ILE A 2 -6.24 -5.23 -5.75
N ALA A 3 -5.96 -4.85 -6.99
CA ALA A 3 -6.68 -3.82 -7.72
C ALA A 3 -7.24 -4.40 -9.02
N PHE A 4 -8.44 -3.96 -9.37
CA PHE A 4 -9.20 -4.35 -10.53
C PHE A 4 -9.41 -3.10 -11.38
N ALA A 5 -9.14 -3.22 -12.68
CA ALA A 5 -9.41 -2.16 -13.64
C ALA A 5 -10.28 -2.70 -14.77
N ARG A 6 -11.26 -1.91 -15.18
CA ARG A 6 -12.18 -2.23 -16.28
C ARG A 6 -12.21 -1.06 -17.25
N GLY A 7 -12.01 -1.33 -18.52
CA GLY A 7 -12.22 -0.38 -19.60
C GLY A 7 -12.68 -1.09 -20.88
N ASP A 8 -12.80 -0.33 -21.97
CA ASP A 8 -13.25 -0.84 -23.27
C ASP A 8 -12.33 -1.95 -23.82
N ASP A 9 -11.04 -1.88 -23.49
CA ASP A 9 -10.01 -2.85 -23.90
C ASP A 9 -10.02 -4.15 -23.06
N GLY A 10 -10.84 -4.21 -22.01
CA GLY A 10 -11.04 -5.40 -21.18
C GLY A 10 -10.85 -5.17 -19.68
N LEU A 11 -10.60 -6.28 -18.98
CA LEU A 11 -10.44 -6.33 -17.53
C LEU A 11 -8.99 -6.67 -17.19
N THR A 12 -8.40 -5.96 -16.23
CA THR A 12 -7.09 -6.30 -15.68
C THR A 12 -7.12 -6.41 -14.17
N VAL A 13 -6.28 -7.28 -13.63
CA VAL A 13 -6.15 -7.50 -12.19
C VAL A 13 -4.69 -7.38 -11.80
N HIS A 14 -4.41 -6.45 -10.90
CA HIS A 14 -3.07 -6.10 -10.47
C HIS A 14 -2.91 -6.46 -8.99
N VAL A 15 -1.90 -7.27 -8.67
CA VAL A 15 -1.40 -7.40 -7.30
C VAL A 15 -0.31 -6.38 -7.10
N ARG A 16 -0.56 -5.41 -6.22
CA ARG A 16 0.33 -4.27 -5.94
C ARG A 16 1.03 -4.42 -4.61
N GLY A 17 2.32 -4.08 -4.58
CA GLY A 17 3.12 -3.95 -3.38
C GLY A 17 3.09 -2.53 -2.81
N PRO A 18 3.92 -2.25 -1.79
CA PRO A 18 4.06 -0.90 -1.25
C PRO A 18 4.86 0.01 -2.19
N GLU A 19 4.49 1.28 -2.21
CA GLU A 19 5.25 2.36 -2.85
C GLU A 19 6.24 2.97 -1.83
N THR A 20 7.50 3.17 -2.23
CA THR A 20 8.53 3.72 -1.33
C THR A 20 8.67 5.24 -1.41
N ARG A 21 7.86 5.88 -2.23
CA ARG A 21 7.79 7.33 -2.48
C ARG A 21 6.44 7.67 -3.10
N GLY A 22 6.15 8.97 -3.23
CA GLY A 22 5.00 9.42 -3.98
C GLY A 22 5.10 8.97 -5.44
N THR A 23 4.04 8.34 -5.93
CA THR A 23 3.97 7.75 -7.26
C THR A 23 2.68 8.18 -7.95
N SER A 24 2.79 8.67 -9.18
CA SER A 24 1.63 9.04 -9.99
C SER A 24 1.07 7.81 -10.70
N LEU A 25 -0.26 7.68 -10.67
CA LEU A 25 -1.00 6.69 -11.45
C LEU A 25 -1.72 7.39 -12.60
N THR A 26 -1.65 6.80 -13.77
CA THR A 26 -2.47 7.22 -14.92
C THR A 26 -3.81 6.52 -14.84
N CYS A 27 -4.89 7.28 -14.77
CA CYS A 27 -6.26 6.78 -14.85
C CYS A 27 -6.87 7.29 -16.16
N PRO A 28 -6.86 6.49 -17.24
CA PRO A 28 -7.44 6.90 -18.50
C PRO A 28 -8.95 7.14 -18.35
N GLU A 29 -9.50 8.04 -19.16
CA GLU A 29 -10.94 8.26 -19.23
C GLU A 29 -11.68 6.98 -19.65
N GLY A 30 -12.87 6.75 -19.08
CA GLY A 30 -13.66 5.54 -19.34
C GLY A 30 -13.20 4.28 -18.59
N TRP A 31 -12.10 4.36 -17.82
CA TRP A 31 -11.66 3.25 -16.98
C TRP A 31 -12.19 3.36 -15.55
N GLU A 32 -12.72 2.25 -15.05
CA GLU A 32 -13.13 2.08 -13.65
C GLU A 32 -12.04 1.35 -12.87
N PHE A 33 -11.75 1.80 -11.65
CA PHE A 33 -10.75 1.21 -10.77
C PHE A 33 -11.33 0.99 -9.38
N PHE A 34 -11.18 -0.23 -8.86
CA PHE A 34 -11.53 -0.56 -7.49
C PHE A 34 -10.60 -1.64 -6.94
N GLY A 35 -10.58 -1.85 -5.63
CA GLY A 35 -9.66 -2.82 -5.04
C GLY A 35 -9.72 -2.92 -3.53
N VAL A 36 -8.89 -3.79 -2.98
CA VAL A 36 -8.72 -3.96 -1.54
C VAL A 36 -7.28 -3.69 -1.15
N GLU A 37 -7.10 -2.71 -0.28
CA GLU A 37 -5.84 -2.54 0.45
C GLU A 37 -5.75 -3.60 1.55
N PHE A 38 -4.62 -4.31 1.58
CA PHE A 38 -4.40 -5.31 2.60
C PHE A 38 -3.80 -4.63 3.83
N ARG A 39 -4.27 -5.03 5.02
CA ARG A 39 -3.61 -4.70 6.28
C ARG A 39 -2.14 -5.09 6.23
N LEU A 40 -1.27 -4.33 6.88
CA LEU A 40 0.14 -4.66 7.03
C LEU A 40 0.32 -6.11 7.50
N GLY A 41 1.18 -6.85 6.80
CA GLY A 41 1.42 -8.28 7.06
C GLY A 41 0.45 -9.23 6.36
N ALA A 42 -0.61 -8.74 5.70
CA ALA A 42 -1.44 -9.53 4.81
C ALA A 42 -0.92 -9.45 3.36
N TYR A 43 -0.70 -10.61 2.73
CA TYR A 43 -0.16 -10.70 1.37
C TYR A 43 -0.51 -12.03 0.69
N LEU A 44 -0.42 -12.07 -0.64
CA LEU A 44 -0.55 -13.29 -1.44
C LEU A 44 0.82 -13.96 -1.53
N PRO A 45 1.07 -15.18 -0.99
CA PRO A 45 2.39 -15.80 -1.02
C PRO A 45 2.94 -16.06 -2.43
N LEU A 46 2.07 -16.28 -3.41
CA LEU A 46 2.43 -16.40 -4.83
C LEU A 46 2.99 -15.10 -5.42
N TYR A 47 2.69 -13.96 -4.79
CA TYR A 47 3.11 -12.62 -5.21
C TYR A 47 3.67 -11.84 -4.00
N PRO A 48 4.88 -12.19 -3.52
CA PRO A 48 5.43 -11.62 -2.31
C PRO A 48 5.66 -10.10 -2.46
N PRO A 49 5.27 -9.28 -1.46
CA PRO A 49 5.33 -7.82 -1.56
C PRO A 49 6.70 -7.24 -1.92
N THR A 50 7.79 -7.91 -1.54
CA THR A 50 9.17 -7.49 -1.88
C THR A 50 9.45 -7.45 -3.38
N GLY A 51 8.72 -8.24 -4.18
CA GLY A 51 8.85 -8.25 -5.64
C GLY A 51 7.98 -7.20 -6.33
N LEU A 52 7.03 -6.60 -5.59
CA LEU A 52 5.97 -5.76 -6.13
C LEU A 52 6.13 -4.27 -5.78
N THR A 53 7.27 -3.89 -5.22
CA THR A 53 7.51 -2.51 -4.78
C THR A 53 7.72 -1.56 -5.96
N ASP A 54 7.27 -0.32 -5.82
CA ASP A 54 7.51 0.77 -6.78
C ASP A 54 6.98 0.45 -8.19
N LEU A 55 5.65 0.29 -8.31
CA LEU A 55 4.89 -0.04 -9.54
C LEU A 55 5.27 -1.36 -10.22
N ARG A 56 5.95 -2.27 -9.52
CA ARG A 56 6.28 -3.60 -10.05
C ARG A 56 5.12 -4.58 -9.87
N ASP A 57 3.92 -4.12 -10.19
CA ASP A 57 2.68 -4.86 -10.03
C ASP A 57 2.74 -6.18 -10.79
N ALA A 58 2.20 -7.24 -10.19
CA ALA A 58 1.97 -8.49 -10.89
C ALA A 58 0.60 -8.43 -11.56
N LEU A 59 0.57 -8.66 -12.87
CA LEU A 59 -0.67 -8.83 -13.63
C LEU A 59 -1.15 -10.28 -13.50
N LEU A 60 -2.34 -10.49 -12.95
CA LEU A 60 -2.96 -11.82 -12.94
C LEU A 60 -3.56 -12.12 -14.32
N PRO A 61 -3.37 -13.34 -14.86
CA PRO A 61 -3.99 -13.70 -16.12
C PRO A 61 -5.51 -13.68 -16.01
N THR A 62 -6.17 -13.06 -16.97
CA THR A 62 -7.63 -13.10 -17.14
C THR A 62 -8.01 -14.08 -18.23
N LEU A 63 -9.00 -14.92 -17.95
CA LEU A 63 -9.52 -15.94 -18.86
C LEU A 63 -10.73 -15.41 -19.65
N PRO A 64 -11.08 -16.04 -20.80
CA PRO A 64 -12.33 -15.76 -21.50
C PRO A 64 -13.55 -15.83 -20.55
N GLY A 65 -14.48 -14.90 -20.71
CA GLY A 65 -15.61 -14.75 -19.78
C GLY A 65 -15.31 -13.93 -18.52
N GLY A 66 -14.17 -13.22 -18.49
CA GLY A 66 -13.85 -12.28 -17.42
C GLY A 66 -13.49 -12.93 -16.09
N ARG A 67 -12.92 -14.14 -16.11
CA ARG A 67 -12.46 -14.84 -14.90
C ARG A 67 -10.98 -14.56 -14.62
N ILE A 68 -10.56 -14.76 -13.38
CA ILE A 68 -9.18 -14.56 -12.94
C ILE A 68 -8.54 -15.93 -12.74
N LEU A 69 -7.36 -16.15 -13.31
CA LEU A 69 -6.56 -17.33 -13.01
C LEU A 69 -5.64 -17.04 -11.82
N LEU A 70 -5.83 -17.76 -10.73
CA LEU A 70 -5.01 -17.64 -9.53
C LEU A 70 -4.86 -19.00 -8.86
N ASP A 71 -3.62 -19.42 -8.57
CA ASP A 71 -3.30 -20.75 -8.03
C ASP A 71 -3.82 -21.90 -8.90
N ASN A 72 -3.71 -21.76 -10.23
CA ASN A 72 -4.26 -22.71 -11.23
C ASN A 72 -5.77 -22.99 -11.06
N ARG A 73 -6.51 -22.03 -10.49
CA ARG A 73 -7.97 -22.09 -10.34
C ARG A 73 -8.62 -20.89 -11.00
N ASP A 74 -9.84 -21.10 -11.45
CA ASP A 74 -10.64 -20.06 -12.12
C ASP A 74 -11.53 -19.35 -11.11
N TRP A 75 -11.20 -18.11 -10.80
CA TRP A 75 -11.93 -17.26 -9.88
C TRP A 75 -12.90 -16.35 -10.64
N GLU A 76 -14.09 -16.17 -10.07
CA GLU A 76 -15.02 -15.15 -10.55
C GLU A 76 -14.45 -13.76 -10.25
N MET A 77 -14.56 -12.85 -11.22
CA MET A 77 -14.16 -11.46 -11.04
C MET A 77 -15.12 -10.78 -10.06
N PRO A 78 -14.61 -10.18 -8.97
CA PRO A 78 -15.46 -9.44 -8.07
C PRO A 78 -15.97 -8.14 -8.71
N THR A 79 -17.01 -7.59 -8.13
CA THR A 79 -17.42 -6.20 -8.28
C THR A 79 -17.13 -5.45 -6.99
N GLU A 80 -17.29 -4.13 -7.00
CA GLU A 80 -17.18 -3.30 -5.79
C GLU A 80 -18.10 -3.79 -4.66
N GLN A 81 -19.26 -4.35 -5.01
CA GLN A 81 -20.28 -4.78 -4.05
C GLN A 81 -20.01 -6.13 -3.40
N ASN A 82 -19.13 -6.98 -3.96
CA ASN A 82 -18.89 -8.34 -3.46
C ASN A 82 -17.40 -8.65 -3.23
N ILE A 83 -16.55 -7.62 -3.22
CA ILE A 83 -15.11 -7.76 -3.09
C ILE A 83 -14.68 -8.36 -1.74
N ASP A 84 -15.47 -8.14 -0.70
CA ASP A 84 -15.34 -8.76 0.61
C ASP A 84 -15.51 -10.28 0.55
N VAL A 85 -16.55 -10.77 -0.16
CA VAL A 85 -16.78 -12.19 -0.39
C VAL A 85 -15.63 -12.83 -1.15
N PHE A 86 -15.08 -12.12 -2.14
CA PHE A 86 -13.89 -12.57 -2.87
C PHE A 86 -12.67 -12.71 -1.94
N VAL A 87 -12.40 -11.70 -1.11
CA VAL A 87 -11.30 -11.74 -0.13
C VAL A 87 -11.46 -12.89 0.87
N ASP A 88 -12.66 -13.09 1.41
CA ASP A 88 -12.95 -14.21 2.32
C ASP A 88 -12.67 -15.56 1.68
N ARG A 89 -13.02 -15.72 0.39
CA ARG A 89 -12.71 -16.93 -0.36
C ARG A 89 -11.21 -17.12 -0.57
N LEU A 90 -10.44 -16.05 -0.79
CA LEU A 90 -8.96 -16.13 -0.86
C LEU A 90 -8.37 -16.59 0.47
N VAL A 91 -8.88 -16.09 1.60
CA VAL A 91 -8.45 -16.51 2.94
C VAL A 91 -8.77 -18.00 3.15
N ARG A 92 -10.00 -18.43 2.86
CA ARG A 92 -10.42 -19.84 3.01
C ARG A 92 -9.61 -20.78 2.11
N ALA A 93 -9.19 -20.32 0.93
CA ALA A 93 -8.33 -21.08 0.03
C ALA A 93 -6.84 -21.08 0.44
N GLY A 94 -6.46 -20.34 1.48
CA GLY A 94 -5.07 -20.22 1.93
C GLY A 94 -4.19 -19.36 1.01
N LEU A 95 -4.80 -18.58 0.11
CA LEU A 95 -4.10 -17.74 -0.86
C LEU A 95 -3.76 -16.36 -0.30
N LEU A 96 -4.57 -15.84 0.62
CA LEU A 96 -4.28 -14.63 1.36
C LEU A 96 -3.77 -15.00 2.75
N TYR A 97 -2.48 -14.75 2.99
CA TYR A 97 -1.82 -15.04 4.26
C TYR A 97 -1.68 -13.77 5.09
N PHE A 98 -1.82 -13.88 6.41
CA PHE A 98 -1.55 -12.80 7.36
C PHE A 98 -0.47 -13.23 8.35
N ASP A 99 0.64 -12.49 8.40
CA ASP A 99 1.70 -12.71 9.38
C ASP A 99 1.39 -11.92 10.68
N PRO A 100 0.98 -12.59 11.77
CA PRO A 100 0.56 -11.90 12.99
C PRO A 100 1.71 -11.16 13.69
N LEU A 101 2.96 -11.57 13.47
CA LEU A 101 4.12 -10.94 14.13
C LEU A 101 4.49 -9.59 13.50
N VAL A 102 3.93 -9.23 12.35
CA VAL A 102 4.25 -7.97 11.69
C VAL A 102 3.86 -6.78 12.56
N ASP A 103 2.73 -6.85 13.24
CA ASP A 103 2.26 -5.76 14.11
C ASP A 103 3.12 -5.65 15.37
N GLU A 104 3.45 -6.77 16.01
CA GLU A 104 4.41 -6.79 17.14
C GLU A 104 5.76 -6.18 16.73
N ILE A 105 6.35 -6.64 15.62
CA ILE A 105 7.63 -6.14 15.13
C ILE A 105 7.54 -4.66 14.77
N ARG A 106 6.39 -4.19 14.26
CA ARG A 106 6.14 -2.77 13.99
C ARG A 106 6.23 -1.93 15.25
N HIS A 107 5.79 -2.45 16.39
CA HIS A 107 5.85 -1.76 17.68
C HIS A 107 7.15 -2.01 18.46
N GLY A 108 8.14 -2.67 17.84
CA GLY A 108 9.42 -2.99 18.46
C GLY A 108 9.39 -4.23 19.35
N GLU A 109 8.25 -4.93 19.38
CA GLU A 109 8.07 -6.18 20.10
C GLU A 109 8.50 -7.37 19.22
N ARG A 110 8.98 -8.43 19.85
CA ARG A 110 9.27 -9.69 19.17
C ARG A 110 9.40 -10.83 20.17
N PRO A 111 9.13 -12.08 19.76
CA PRO A 111 9.43 -13.24 20.58
C PRO A 111 10.90 -13.26 21.04
N ARG A 112 11.17 -13.57 22.31
CA ARG A 112 12.54 -13.56 22.89
C ARG A 112 13.52 -14.45 22.13
N ALA A 113 13.04 -15.58 21.59
CA ALA A 113 13.86 -16.51 20.81
C ALA A 113 14.20 -15.99 19.40
N MET A 114 13.54 -14.92 18.94
CA MET A 114 13.77 -14.35 17.61
C MET A 114 14.81 -13.25 17.69
N SER A 115 15.90 -13.36 16.92
CA SER A 115 16.88 -12.27 16.80
C SER A 115 16.33 -11.09 16.00
N GLU A 116 16.91 -9.90 16.19
CA GLU A 116 16.48 -8.69 15.48
C GLU A 116 16.62 -8.86 13.96
N ARG A 117 17.68 -9.51 13.50
CA ARG A 117 17.89 -9.84 12.09
C ARG A 117 16.76 -10.68 11.52
N ILE A 118 16.29 -11.69 12.25
CA ILE A 118 15.18 -12.54 11.80
C ILE A 118 13.87 -11.75 11.77
N ALA A 119 13.63 -10.89 12.78
CA ALA A 119 12.48 -10.00 12.79
C ALA A 119 12.48 -9.06 11.57
N GLN A 120 13.61 -8.42 11.26
CA GLN A 120 13.75 -7.55 10.09
C GLN A 120 13.50 -8.29 8.77
N ILE A 121 14.04 -9.52 8.61
CA ILE A 121 13.81 -10.35 7.42
C ILE A 121 12.33 -10.72 7.29
N ARG A 122 11.71 -11.16 8.38
CA ARG A 122 10.30 -11.56 8.41
C ARG A 122 9.38 -10.38 8.08
N PHE A 123 9.59 -9.24 8.73
CA PHE A 123 8.89 -8.00 8.47
C PHE A 123 9.00 -7.60 6.99
N ARG A 124 10.22 -7.56 6.46
CA ARG A 124 10.45 -7.18 5.06
C ARG A 124 9.77 -8.14 4.09
N ARG A 125 9.74 -9.44 4.36
CA ARG A 125 9.04 -10.43 3.51
C ARG A 125 7.53 -10.19 3.47
N ALA A 126 6.92 -9.92 4.63
CA ALA A 126 5.48 -9.76 4.74
C ALA A 126 4.97 -8.36 4.33
N VAL A 127 5.81 -7.33 4.49
CA VAL A 127 5.43 -5.93 4.21
C VAL A 127 6.01 -5.42 2.90
N GLY A 128 7.12 -5.99 2.41
CA GLY A 128 7.82 -5.58 1.18
C GLY A 128 8.91 -4.54 1.42
N ILE A 129 8.75 -3.71 2.45
CA ILE A 129 9.68 -2.64 2.84
C ILE A 129 10.23 -2.84 4.25
N SER A 130 11.27 -2.09 4.60
CA SER A 130 11.82 -2.12 5.96
C SER A 130 10.91 -1.41 6.96
N HIS A 131 11.00 -1.79 8.23
CA HIS A 131 10.30 -1.14 9.34
C HIS A 131 10.57 0.38 9.38
N ARG A 132 11.85 0.79 9.29
CA ARG A 132 12.22 2.20 9.21
C ARG A 132 11.56 2.93 8.04
N LYS A 133 11.51 2.30 6.86
CA LYS A 133 10.88 2.91 5.67
C LYS A 133 9.37 3.08 5.89
N LEU A 134 8.70 2.07 6.45
CA LEU A 134 7.28 2.17 6.80
C LEU A 134 7.04 3.32 7.79
N ALA A 135 7.83 3.41 8.86
CA ALA A 135 7.71 4.48 9.85
C ALA A 135 7.86 5.87 9.22
N SER A 136 8.81 6.05 8.28
CA SER A 136 8.94 7.31 7.53
C SER A 136 7.75 7.62 6.64
N ILE A 137 7.13 6.60 6.01
CA ILE A 137 5.91 6.78 5.20
C ILE A 137 4.74 7.18 6.11
N GLU A 138 4.55 6.50 7.24
CA GLU A 138 3.48 6.80 8.20
C GLU A 138 3.62 8.21 8.80
N GLN A 139 4.85 8.60 9.18
CA GLN A 139 5.15 9.95 9.64
C GLN A 139 4.82 11.00 8.56
N ALA A 140 5.22 10.75 7.30
CA ALA A 140 4.94 11.66 6.21
C ALA A 140 3.44 11.73 5.87
N ARG A 141 2.72 10.62 5.90
CA ARG A 141 1.27 10.56 5.69
C ARG A 141 0.54 11.38 6.76
N HIS A 142 0.91 11.21 8.03
CA HIS A 142 0.36 12.00 9.13
C HIS A 142 0.59 13.51 8.93
N ALA A 143 1.80 13.90 8.57
CA ALA A 143 2.12 15.30 8.29
C ALA A 143 1.36 15.88 7.09
N ALA A 144 1.21 15.12 6.01
CA ALA A 144 0.43 15.51 4.84
C ALA A 144 -1.06 15.70 5.18
N GLN A 145 -1.63 14.84 6.03
CA GLN A 145 -3.01 14.98 6.51
C GLN A 145 -3.19 16.27 7.34
N LEU A 146 -2.24 16.59 8.23
CA LEU A 146 -2.28 17.84 9.00
C LEU A 146 -2.19 19.08 8.11
N LEU A 147 -1.32 19.06 7.09
CA LEU A 147 -1.18 20.14 6.11
C LEU A 147 -2.48 20.35 5.32
N ARG A 148 -3.10 19.26 4.84
CA ARG A 148 -4.39 19.30 4.13
C ARG A 148 -5.53 19.80 5.01
N ALA A 149 -5.48 19.53 6.31
CA ALA A 149 -6.40 20.09 7.30
C ALA A 149 -6.16 21.58 7.60
N GLY A 150 -5.22 22.24 6.89
CA GLY A 150 -4.96 23.67 6.99
C GLY A 150 -4.00 24.08 8.12
N ARG A 151 -3.44 23.13 8.88
CA ARG A 151 -2.48 23.42 9.96
C ARG A 151 -1.30 24.23 9.44
N SER A 152 -0.73 25.08 10.30
CA SER A 152 0.45 25.87 9.93
C SER A 152 1.66 24.94 9.73
N ILE A 153 2.59 25.34 8.86
CA ILE A 153 3.80 24.54 8.61
C ILE A 153 4.61 24.36 9.90
N ALA A 154 4.68 25.38 10.76
CA ALA A 154 5.39 25.32 12.04
C ALA A 154 4.76 24.29 13.00
N ASP A 155 3.43 24.25 13.08
CA ASP A 155 2.73 23.26 13.91
C ASP A 155 2.97 21.84 13.39
N VAL A 156 3.00 21.65 12.07
CA VAL A 156 3.24 20.34 11.44
C VAL A 156 4.67 19.87 11.64
N VAL A 157 5.66 20.77 11.65
CA VAL A 157 7.04 20.39 12.01
C VAL A 157 7.06 19.77 13.41
N THR A 158 6.42 20.42 14.38
CA THR A 158 6.38 19.97 15.77
C THR A 158 5.55 18.68 15.93
N ALA A 159 4.31 18.68 15.43
CA ALA A 159 3.39 17.54 15.57
C ALA A 159 3.83 16.31 14.76
N GLY A 160 4.45 16.53 13.60
CA GLY A 160 4.99 15.48 12.75
C GLY A 160 6.36 14.96 13.18
N GLY A 161 6.98 15.53 14.22
CA GLY A 161 8.30 15.11 14.70
C GLY A 161 9.44 15.40 13.71
N TYR A 162 9.33 16.50 12.95
CA TYR A 162 10.42 17.00 12.12
C TYR A 162 11.27 17.99 12.91
N TYR A 163 12.56 17.98 12.66
CA TYR A 163 13.53 18.88 13.28
C TYR A 163 13.32 20.33 12.81
N ASP A 164 13.06 20.51 11.52
CA ASP A 164 12.86 21.83 10.92
C ASP A 164 11.95 21.77 9.67
N GLN A 165 11.60 22.95 9.17
CA GLN A 165 10.79 23.10 7.95
C GLN A 165 11.48 22.51 6.71
N SER A 166 12.81 22.52 6.64
CA SER A 166 13.58 21.99 5.51
C SER A 166 13.53 20.46 5.46
N GLN A 167 13.51 19.79 6.61
CA GLN A 167 13.31 18.35 6.72
C GLN A 167 11.89 17.97 6.34
N LEU A 168 10.88 18.69 6.86
CA LEU A 168 9.48 18.50 6.46
C LEU A 168 9.31 18.67 4.94
N ALA A 169 9.88 19.72 4.36
CA ALA A 169 9.78 19.97 2.92
C ALA A 169 10.39 18.84 2.08
N ARG A 170 11.54 18.29 2.48
CA ARG A 170 12.15 17.13 1.82
C ARG A 170 11.29 15.88 1.95
N ALA A 171 10.74 15.64 3.14
CA ALA A 171 9.85 14.50 3.39
C ALA A 171 8.57 14.57 2.56
N MET A 172 7.92 15.75 2.46
CA MET A 172 6.72 15.92 1.66
C MET A 172 6.99 15.71 0.17
N ARG A 173 8.07 16.28 -0.38
CA ARG A 173 8.42 16.06 -1.78
C ARG A 173 8.68 14.58 -2.08
N TRP A 174 9.39 13.89 -1.18
CA TRP A 174 9.65 12.46 -1.33
C TRP A 174 8.37 11.61 -1.23
N ALA A 175 7.54 11.85 -0.22
CA ALA A 175 6.39 10.99 0.08
C ALA A 175 5.16 11.30 -0.80
N THR A 176 5.00 12.54 -1.23
CA THR A 176 3.77 13.02 -1.89
C THR A 176 4.02 13.60 -3.28
N GLY A 177 5.27 13.92 -3.64
CA GLY A 177 5.60 14.70 -4.83
C GLY A 177 5.43 16.22 -4.66
N HIS A 178 4.86 16.67 -3.53
CA HIS A 178 4.47 18.05 -3.31
C HIS A 178 5.17 18.69 -2.11
N THR A 179 5.18 20.02 -2.09
CA THR A 179 5.67 20.82 -0.98
C THR A 179 4.61 21.02 0.10
N PRO A 180 5.01 21.38 1.33
CA PRO A 180 4.04 21.71 2.38
C PRO A 180 3.08 22.84 2.01
N GLY A 181 3.54 23.81 1.21
CA GLY A 181 2.71 24.93 0.74
C GLY A 181 1.61 24.46 -0.22
N GLU A 182 1.95 23.63 -1.19
CA GLU A 182 0.98 23.09 -2.16
C GLU A 182 -0.04 22.17 -1.48
N LEU A 183 0.39 21.31 -0.55
CA LEU A 183 -0.52 20.45 0.22
C LEU A 183 -1.54 21.26 1.04
N ARG A 184 -1.15 22.44 1.53
CA ARG A 184 -2.05 23.38 2.22
C ARG A 184 -2.97 24.14 1.28
N SER A 185 -2.60 24.33 0.00
CA SER A 185 -3.43 25.03 -0.98
C SER A 185 -4.54 24.14 -1.58
N GLY A 186 -4.71 22.92 -1.07
CA GLY A 186 -5.82 22.05 -1.45
C GLY A 186 -5.62 21.29 -2.75
N ILE A 187 -4.37 21.05 -3.17
CA ILE A 187 -4.11 20.18 -4.33
C ILE A 187 -4.78 18.80 -4.13
N PRO A 188 -5.30 18.18 -5.20
CA PRO A 188 -5.80 16.82 -5.13
C PRO A 188 -4.67 15.86 -4.75
N PHE A 189 -4.68 15.39 -3.51
CA PHE A 189 -3.75 14.40 -3.00
C PHE A 189 -4.54 13.32 -2.26
N LEU A 190 -4.42 12.08 -2.74
CA LEU A 190 -4.95 10.90 -2.07
C LEU A 190 -3.93 10.41 -1.05
N ALA A 191 -4.14 10.80 0.21
CA ALA A 191 -3.43 10.26 1.36
C ALA A 191 -4.09 8.95 1.81
N LEU A 192 -4.06 7.91 0.97
CA LEU A 192 -4.40 6.55 1.40
C LEU A 192 -3.36 6.10 2.44
#